data_AF-R7MK66-F1
#
_entry.id   AF-R7MK66-F1
#
_cell.length_a   1.000
_cell.length_b   1.000
_cell.length_c   1.000
_cell.angle_alpha   90.00
_cell.angle_beta   90.00
_cell.angle_gamma   90.00
#
_symmetry.space_group_name_H-M   'P 1'
#
loop_
_entity.id
_entity.type
_entity.pdbx_description
1 polymer ?
#
loop_
_entity_poly.entity_id
_entity_poly.type
_entity_poly.pdbx_seq_one_letter_code
_entity_poly.pdbx_strand_id
1 'polypeptide(L)'
;MNNQINSTPSFSGNFIVRTAAKNSDRISNIQKLFKESTKDMPNDTLSLKFNSEDRYEFLETGKNTGTIFAISEGFNSWLDKFSDGEISKKLTKVLRALKEEIRFENKNSDLEMEIEEIARKKRVNLFKAETLRENGYDEMAKRFETLAGFSQKKIEGIEAEKSANKKVFLKKLDKITQDDPIFDTYLSIF
;
A
#
# COMPACT_ATOMS: atom_id res chain seq x y z
N MET A 1 27.10 27.82 -31.83
CA MET A 1 27.38 26.46 -32.34
C MET A 1 26.30 25.53 -31.82
N ASN A 2 25.53 24.96 -32.74
CA ASN A 2 24.59 23.85 -32.50
C ASN A 2 25.34 22.58 -32.10
N ASN A 3 24.80 21.78 -31.17
CA ASN A 3 24.04 20.59 -31.55
C ASN A 3 23.33 19.97 -30.34
N GLN A 4 22.04 19.70 -30.55
CA GLN A 4 21.14 18.96 -29.67
C GLN A 4 21.61 17.51 -29.49
N ILE A 5 21.44 16.96 -28.28
CA ILE A 5 20.72 15.70 -28.12
C ILE A 5 19.60 15.95 -27.10
N ASN A 6 18.38 15.98 -27.63
CA ASN A 6 17.18 15.66 -26.88
C ASN A 6 17.32 14.23 -26.35
N SER A 7 17.23 14.04 -25.05
CA SER A 7 16.50 12.90 -24.51
C SER A 7 16.00 13.30 -23.13
N THR A 8 14.72 13.64 -23.03
CA THR A 8 14.02 13.41 -21.76
C THR A 8 14.17 11.91 -21.52
N PRO A 9 14.86 11.42 -20.47
CA PRO A 9 14.87 10.00 -20.26
C PRO A 9 13.45 9.66 -19.81
N SER A 10 12.70 9.04 -20.72
CA SER A 10 11.57 8.21 -20.38
C SER A 10 12.08 7.20 -19.34
N PHE A 11 11.72 7.41 -18.07
CA PHE A 11 12.03 6.44 -17.03
C PHE A 11 10.90 5.42 -17.05
N SER A 12 11.23 4.17 -17.39
CA SER A 12 10.46 3.02 -16.97
C SER A 12 10.79 2.71 -15.49
N GLY A 13 10.08 1.78 -14.83
CA GLY A 13 10.28 1.51 -13.40
C GLY A 13 11.76 1.36 -12.99
N ASN A 14 12.18 2.08 -11.95
CA ASN A 14 13.58 2.14 -11.52
C ASN A 14 13.83 1.28 -10.29
N PHE A 15 14.95 0.54 -10.26
CA PHE A 15 15.43 -0.14 -9.05
C PHE A 15 16.70 0.55 -8.53
N ILE A 16 16.67 1.05 -7.29
CA ILE A 16 17.79 1.79 -6.69
C ILE A 16 18.32 1.03 -5.48
N VAL A 17 19.62 0.74 -5.46
CA VAL A 17 20.31 0.12 -4.31
C VAL A 17 20.98 1.22 -3.48
N ARG A 18 20.55 1.41 -2.23
CA ARG A 18 21.09 2.43 -1.30
C ARG A 18 21.84 1.82 -0.11
N THR A 19 22.17 0.53 -0.21
CA THR A 19 22.94 -0.24 0.78
C THR A 19 24.22 -0.78 0.14
N ALA A 20 25.16 -1.24 0.96
CA ALA A 20 26.36 -1.89 0.47
C ALA A 20 26.00 -3.26 -0.14
N ALA A 21 26.18 -3.39 -1.45
CA ALA A 21 25.94 -4.63 -2.17
C ALA A 21 27.20 -5.07 -2.91
N LYS A 22 27.41 -6.39 -2.97
CA LYS A 22 28.54 -6.96 -3.73
C LYS A 22 28.22 -6.98 -5.23
N ASN A 23 29.27 -6.91 -6.05
CA ASN A 23 29.23 -7.10 -7.50
C ASN A 23 28.32 -6.08 -8.25
N SER A 24 28.86 -4.89 -8.51
CA SER A 24 28.19 -3.77 -9.19
C SER A 24 27.68 -4.09 -10.60
N ASP A 25 28.41 -4.91 -11.34
CA ASP A 25 28.07 -5.27 -12.72
C ASP A 25 26.78 -6.07 -12.76
N ARG A 26 26.64 -6.99 -11.80
CA ARG A 26 25.45 -7.80 -11.62
C ARG A 26 24.23 -6.98 -11.20
N ILE A 27 24.41 -6.03 -10.29
CA ILE A 27 23.35 -5.09 -9.91
C ILE A 27 22.86 -4.31 -11.13
N SER A 28 23.77 -3.83 -11.98
CA SER A 28 23.43 -3.11 -13.20
C SER A 28 22.61 -3.97 -14.16
N ASN A 29 22.94 -5.26 -14.29
CA ASN A 29 22.15 -6.19 -15.11
C ASN A 29 20.75 -6.43 -14.53
N ILE A 30 20.63 -6.63 -13.22
CA ILE A 30 19.34 -6.78 -12.52
C ILE A 30 18.48 -5.53 -12.72
N GLN A 31 19.05 -4.33 -12.61
CA GLN A 31 18.35 -3.07 -12.86
C GLN A 31 17.81 -2.98 -14.29
N LYS A 32 18.59 -3.43 -15.28
CA LYS A 32 18.15 -3.47 -16.69
C LYS A 32 16.99 -4.45 -16.88
N LEU A 33 17.11 -5.67 -16.37
CA LEU A 33 16.05 -6.69 -16.45
C LEU A 33 14.76 -6.21 -15.75
N PHE A 34 14.92 -5.60 -14.57
CA PHE A 34 13.80 -5.03 -13.83
C PHE A 34 13.08 -3.97 -14.67
N LYS A 35 13.84 -3.01 -15.22
CA LYS A 35 13.34 -1.94 -16.07
C LYS A 35 12.57 -2.46 -17.30
N GLU A 36 13.01 -3.55 -17.90
CA GLU A 36 12.31 -4.21 -19.02
C GLU A 36 11.01 -4.88 -18.56
N SER A 37 11.03 -5.54 -17.41
CA SER A 37 9.87 -6.24 -16.83
C SER A 37 8.80 -5.32 -16.22
N THR A 38 9.15 -4.06 -15.93
CA THR A 38 8.27 -3.03 -15.37
C THR A 38 8.06 -1.85 -16.33
N LYS A 39 8.15 -2.09 -17.64
CA LYS A 39 7.92 -1.06 -18.67
C LYS A 39 6.53 -0.43 -18.63
N ASP A 40 5.54 -1.16 -18.09
CA ASP A 40 4.16 -0.70 -17.86
C ASP A 40 4.01 0.21 -16.63
N MET A 41 5.09 0.39 -15.86
CA MET A 41 5.13 1.14 -14.59
C MET A 41 6.21 2.22 -14.59
N PRO A 42 6.12 3.22 -15.50
CA PRO A 42 7.24 4.11 -15.76
C PRO A 42 7.60 5.07 -14.62
N ASN A 43 6.60 5.54 -13.90
CA ASN A 43 6.82 6.51 -12.82
C ASN A 43 7.13 5.85 -11.46
N ASP A 44 7.20 4.52 -11.41
CA ASP A 44 7.41 3.79 -10.17
C ASP A 44 8.90 3.57 -9.90
N THR A 45 9.28 3.56 -8.62
CA THR A 45 10.66 3.31 -8.21
C THR A 45 10.65 2.39 -7.02
N LEU A 46 11.37 1.28 -7.11
CA LEU A 46 11.65 0.38 -6.00
C LEU A 46 13.04 0.71 -5.45
N SER A 47 13.13 1.03 -4.17
CA SER A 47 14.41 1.33 -3.51
C SER A 47 14.73 0.26 -2.48
N LEU A 48 15.91 -0.34 -2.60
CA LEU A 48 16.52 -1.15 -1.55
C LEU A 48 17.25 -0.25 -0.57
N LYS A 49 16.87 -0.32 0.70
CA LYS A 49 17.42 0.47 1.81
C LYS A 49 17.82 -0.44 2.97
N PHE A 50 18.58 0.12 3.90
CA PHE A 50 18.94 -0.52 5.15
C PHE A 50 18.38 0.31 6.30
N ASN A 51 17.63 -0.33 7.20
CA ASN A 51 17.21 0.25 8.46
C ASN A 51 18.32 0.01 9.49
N SER A 52 18.96 1.07 9.97
CA SER A 52 20.06 0.98 10.93
C SER A 52 19.61 0.67 12.36
N GLU A 53 18.39 1.04 12.72
CA GLU A 53 17.85 0.85 14.08
C GLU A 53 17.54 -0.63 14.32
N ASP A 54 16.75 -1.21 13.42
CA ASP A 54 16.32 -2.61 13.49
C ASP A 54 17.25 -3.57 12.73
N ARG A 55 18.28 -3.03 12.05
CA ARG A 55 19.34 -3.76 11.33
C ARG A 55 18.84 -4.75 10.27
N TYR A 56 17.90 -4.33 9.42
CA TYR A 56 17.43 -5.13 8.30
C TYR A 56 17.43 -4.36 6.98
N GLU A 57 17.50 -5.08 5.87
CA GLU A 57 17.33 -4.52 4.53
C GLU A 57 15.87 -4.61 4.09
N PHE A 58 15.39 -3.60 3.39
CA PHE A 58 14.00 -3.53 2.94
C PHE A 58 13.84 -2.85 1.59
N LEU A 59 12.75 -3.19 0.92
CA LEU A 59 12.31 -2.60 -0.33
C LEU A 59 11.11 -1.71 -0.07
N GLU A 60 11.12 -0.51 -0.65
CA GLU A 60 10.00 0.43 -0.60
C GLU A 60 9.70 0.98 -1.99
N THR A 61 8.46 1.44 -2.22
CA THR A 61 8.06 2.09 -3.46
C THR A 61 7.48 3.49 -3.22
N GLY A 62 7.91 4.45 -4.03
CA GLY A 62 7.43 5.83 -3.96
C GLY A 62 7.91 6.59 -2.70
N LYS A 63 7.17 7.62 -2.29
CA LYS A 63 7.47 8.45 -1.11
C LYS A 63 6.65 8.06 0.14
N ASN A 64 5.80 7.04 0.06
CA ASN A 64 5.01 6.61 1.22
C ASN A 64 5.91 5.84 2.19
N THR A 65 6.19 6.46 3.33
CA THR A 65 7.19 6.02 4.31
C THR A 65 6.75 4.83 5.17
N GLY A 66 5.58 4.23 4.94
CA GLY A 66 5.04 3.14 5.76
C GLY A 66 5.08 1.76 5.10
N THR A 67 4.81 1.68 3.79
CA THR A 67 4.64 0.41 3.07
C THR A 67 5.99 -0.16 2.63
N ILE A 68 6.45 -1.23 3.29
CA ILE A 68 7.77 -1.84 3.05
C ILE A 68 7.68 -3.34 2.87
N PHE A 69 8.69 -3.90 2.18
CA PHE A 69 8.94 -5.34 2.10
C PHE A 69 10.31 -5.64 2.73
N ALA A 70 10.32 -6.31 3.88
CA ALA A 70 11.56 -6.68 4.55
C ALA A 70 12.25 -7.87 3.85
N ILE A 71 13.57 -7.76 3.64
CA ILE A 71 14.40 -8.86 3.11
C ILE A 71 15.09 -9.55 4.30
N SER A 72 14.45 -10.58 4.83
CA SER A 72 14.89 -11.28 6.05
C SER A 72 16.30 -11.87 5.97
N GLU A 73 16.70 -12.37 4.80
CA GLU A 73 18.04 -12.95 4.58
C GLU A 73 19.07 -11.97 4.00
N GLY A 74 18.67 -10.73 3.72
CA GLY A 74 19.47 -9.72 3.05
C GLY A 74 19.64 -9.93 1.53
N PHE A 75 19.80 -8.83 0.81
CA PHE A 75 19.94 -8.79 -0.64
C PHE A 75 21.25 -9.43 -1.12
N ASN A 76 22.32 -9.36 -0.34
CA ASN A 76 23.57 -10.06 -0.66
C ASN A 76 23.41 -11.59 -0.66
N SER A 77 22.52 -12.14 0.18
CA SER A 77 22.15 -13.57 0.14
C SER A 77 21.39 -13.90 -1.15
N TRP A 78 20.50 -13.00 -1.60
CA TRP A 78 19.80 -13.18 -2.88
C TRP A 78 20.76 -13.23 -4.05
N LEU A 79 21.78 -12.36 -4.04
CA LEU A 79 22.84 -12.42 -5.04
C LEU A 79 23.55 -13.78 -5.01
N ASP A 80 23.83 -14.39 -3.87
CA ASP A 80 24.48 -15.72 -3.88
C ASP A 80 23.59 -16.84 -4.42
N LYS A 81 22.27 -16.76 -4.18
CA LYS A 81 21.34 -17.88 -4.36
C LYS A 81 20.61 -17.89 -5.70
N PHE A 82 20.30 -16.71 -6.24
CA PHE A 82 19.38 -16.58 -7.38
C PHE A 82 20.07 -15.98 -8.58
N SER A 83 19.69 -16.39 -9.79
CA SER A 83 20.11 -15.71 -11.02
C SER A 83 19.55 -14.29 -11.12
N ASP A 84 20.16 -13.45 -11.96
CA ASP A 84 19.71 -12.06 -12.17
C ASP A 84 18.25 -11.99 -12.65
N GLY A 85 17.85 -12.95 -13.50
CA GLY A 85 16.48 -13.06 -13.98
C GLY A 85 15.49 -13.44 -12.88
N GLU A 86 15.88 -14.30 -11.94
CA GLU A 86 15.05 -14.65 -10.78
C GLU A 86 14.92 -13.46 -9.83
N ILE A 87 16.01 -12.77 -9.51
CA ILE A 87 15.99 -11.56 -8.68
C ILE A 87 15.10 -10.50 -9.33
N SER A 88 15.24 -10.25 -10.63
CA SER A 88 14.38 -9.31 -11.36
C SER A 88 12.90 -9.66 -11.27
N LYS A 89 12.54 -10.95 -11.42
CA LYS A 89 11.15 -11.41 -11.27
C LYS A 89 10.63 -11.19 -9.84
N LYS A 90 11.45 -11.52 -8.83
CA LYS A 90 11.13 -11.30 -7.41
C LYS A 90 10.89 -9.81 -7.12
N LEU A 91 11.82 -8.94 -7.52
CA LEU A 91 11.67 -7.49 -7.37
C LEU A 91 10.43 -6.95 -8.07
N THR A 92 10.08 -7.48 -9.25
CA THR A 92 8.86 -7.10 -9.97
C THR A 92 7.59 -7.48 -9.19
N LYS A 93 7.56 -8.68 -8.62
CA LYS A 93 6.45 -9.10 -7.74
C LYS A 93 6.36 -8.20 -6.52
N VAL A 94 7.50 -7.87 -5.87
CA VAL A 94 7.54 -6.97 -4.71
C VAL A 94 6.97 -5.60 -5.06
N LEU A 95 7.41 -5.00 -6.18
CA LEU A 95 6.87 -3.70 -6.61
C LEU A 95 5.34 -3.77 -6.82
N ARG A 96 4.85 -4.81 -7.48
CA ARG A 96 3.40 -4.98 -7.73
C ARG A 96 2.62 -5.16 -6.43
N ALA A 97 3.15 -5.93 -5.48
CA ALA A 97 2.53 -6.16 -4.17
C ALA A 97 2.44 -4.87 -3.36
N LEU A 98 3.56 -4.15 -3.19
CA LEU A 98 3.61 -2.87 -2.48
C LEU A 98 2.66 -1.83 -3.08
N LYS A 99 2.56 -1.77 -4.41
CA LYS A 99 1.61 -0.86 -5.09
C LYS A 99 0.16 -1.21 -4.81
N GLU A 100 -0.17 -2.50 -4.75
CA GLU A 100 -1.54 -2.92 -4.45
C GLU A 100 -1.87 -2.67 -2.97
N GLU A 101 -0.90 -2.82 -2.07
CA GLU A 101 -1.03 -2.44 -0.66
C GLU A 101 -1.29 -0.93 -0.50
N ILE A 102 -0.46 -0.07 -1.10
CA ILE A 102 -0.66 1.38 -1.07
C ILE A 102 -2.05 1.78 -1.60
N ARG A 103 -2.52 1.16 -2.68
CA ARG A 103 -3.87 1.42 -3.20
C ARG A 103 -4.96 1.01 -2.22
N PHE A 104 -4.80 -0.14 -1.59
CA PHE A 104 -5.72 -0.62 -0.58
C PHE A 104 -5.75 0.29 0.64
N GLU A 105 -4.59 0.66 1.17
CA GLU A 105 -4.45 1.56 2.32
C GLU A 105 -5.07 2.93 2.06
N ASN A 106 -4.81 3.54 0.91
CA ASN A 106 -5.41 4.82 0.54
C ASN A 106 -6.94 4.73 0.48
N LYS A 107 -7.47 3.71 -0.20
CA LYS A 107 -8.93 3.48 -0.27
C LYS A 107 -9.52 3.25 1.13
N ASN A 108 -8.81 2.50 1.97
CA ASN A 108 -9.27 2.19 3.32
C ASN A 108 -9.26 3.44 4.23
N SER A 109 -8.25 4.29 4.11
CA SER A 109 -8.13 5.56 4.83
C SER A 109 -9.27 6.52 4.47
N ASP A 110 -9.62 6.64 3.19
CA ASP A 110 -10.75 7.48 2.76
C ASP A 110 -12.08 7.01 3.39
N LEU A 111 -12.31 5.70 3.43
CA LEU A 111 -13.51 5.12 4.06
C LEU A 111 -13.50 5.31 5.59
N GLU A 112 -12.34 5.28 6.24
CA GLU A 112 -12.20 5.55 7.68
C GLU A 112 -12.53 7.00 8.03
N MET A 113 -12.04 7.95 7.23
CA MET A 113 -12.40 9.36 7.36
C MET A 113 -13.91 9.57 7.19
N GLU A 114 -14.53 8.90 6.22
CA GLU A 114 -15.98 8.99 6.01
C GLU A 114 -16.77 8.41 7.20
N ILE A 115 -16.34 7.26 7.74
CA ILE A 115 -16.93 6.67 8.96
C ILE A 115 -16.83 7.66 10.13
N GLU A 116 -15.67 8.28 10.35
CA GLU A 116 -15.47 9.22 11.44
C GLU A 116 -16.38 10.45 11.31
N GLU A 117 -16.53 10.99 10.10
CA GLU A 117 -17.41 12.12 9.84
C GLU A 117 -18.88 11.77 10.13
N ILE A 118 -19.34 10.59 9.67
CA ILE A 118 -20.70 10.12 9.91
C ILE A 118 -20.91 9.83 11.40
N ALA A 119 -19.93 9.23 12.08
CA ALA A 119 -19.99 8.94 13.51
C ALA A 119 -20.09 10.24 14.32
N ARG A 120 -19.41 11.32 13.91
CA ARG A 120 -19.57 12.65 14.50
C ARG A 120 -21.01 13.18 14.32
N LYS A 121 -21.58 13.08 13.10
CA LYS A 121 -22.98 13.48 12.84
C LYS A 121 -23.97 12.67 13.68
N LYS A 122 -23.76 11.36 13.79
CA LYS A 122 -24.55 10.47 14.66
C LYS A 122 -24.53 10.94 16.11
N ARG A 123 -23.34 11.19 16.68
CA ARG A 123 -23.17 11.69 18.06
C ARG A 123 -23.92 13.00 18.30
N VAL A 124 -23.81 13.96 17.37
CA VAL A 124 -24.52 15.24 17.46
C VAL A 124 -26.04 15.04 17.44
N ASN A 125 -26.55 14.15 16.58
CA ASN A 125 -27.98 13.88 16.52
C ASN A 125 -28.50 13.19 17.79
N LEU A 126 -27.74 12.24 18.36
CA LEU A 126 -28.09 11.61 19.63
C LEU A 126 -28.14 12.62 20.77
N PHE A 127 -27.13 13.50 20.87
CA PHE A 127 -27.12 14.58 21.87
C PHE A 127 -28.35 15.48 21.74
N LYS A 128 -28.69 15.93 20.52
CA LYS A 128 -29.89 16.75 20.29
C LYS A 128 -31.17 16.03 20.67
N ALA A 129 -31.29 14.73 20.38
CA ALA A 129 -32.45 13.95 20.75
C ALA A 129 -32.63 13.86 22.27
N GLU A 130 -31.54 13.63 22.99
CA GLU A 130 -31.50 13.57 24.46
C GLU A 130 -31.92 14.91 25.07
N THR A 131 -31.31 16.02 24.66
CA THR A 131 -31.71 17.36 25.13
C THR A 131 -33.18 17.66 24.85
N LEU A 132 -33.69 17.32 23.66
CA LEU A 132 -35.09 17.59 23.33
C LEU A 132 -36.06 16.75 24.17
N ARG A 133 -35.71 15.49 24.45
CA ARG A 133 -36.50 14.62 25.32
C ARG A 133 -36.56 15.15 26.75
N GLU A 134 -35.43 15.59 27.30
CA GLU A 134 -35.37 16.20 28.64
C GLU A 134 -36.25 17.45 28.76
N ASN A 135 -36.43 18.19 27.66
CA ASN A 135 -37.27 19.39 27.60
C ASN A 135 -38.73 19.10 27.16
N GLY A 136 -39.14 17.82 27.06
CA GLY A 136 -40.51 17.42 26.73
C GLY A 136 -40.87 17.50 25.24
N TYR A 137 -39.90 17.67 24.34
CA TYR A 137 -40.10 17.72 22.88
C TYR A 137 -39.95 16.35 22.21
N ASP A 138 -40.77 15.38 22.62
CA ASP A 138 -40.64 13.96 22.23
C ASP A 138 -40.68 13.71 20.72
N GLU A 139 -41.57 14.39 19.99
CA GLU A 139 -41.65 14.21 18.53
C GLU A 139 -40.38 14.66 17.82
N MET A 140 -39.78 15.77 18.29
CA MET A 140 -38.55 16.29 17.71
C MET A 140 -37.35 15.42 18.09
N ALA A 141 -37.33 14.90 19.32
CA ALA A 141 -36.34 13.93 19.77
C ALA A 141 -36.33 12.68 18.87
N LYS A 142 -37.50 12.09 18.59
CA LYS A 142 -37.64 10.92 17.69
C LYS A 142 -37.10 11.17 16.27
N ARG A 143 -37.25 12.39 15.74
CA ARG A 143 -36.70 12.75 14.42
C ARG A 143 -35.17 12.69 14.42
N PHE A 144 -34.52 13.23 15.46
CA PHE A 144 -33.06 13.16 15.58
C PHE A 144 -32.54 11.73 15.84
N GLU A 145 -33.27 10.92 16.60
CA GLU A 145 -32.95 9.49 16.75
C GLU A 145 -33.02 8.74 15.41
N THR A 146 -34.04 9.05 14.60
CA THR A 146 -34.17 8.48 13.26
C THR A 146 -32.97 8.85 12.37
N LEU A 147 -32.52 10.11 12.41
CA LEU A 147 -31.32 10.56 11.69
C LEU A 147 -30.04 9.88 12.20
N ALA A 148 -29.92 9.65 13.51
CA ALA A 148 -28.83 8.88 14.08
C ALA A 148 -28.86 7.42 13.62
N GLY A 149 -30.05 6.81 13.53
CA GLY A 149 -30.25 5.47 12.98
C GLY A 149 -29.85 5.35 11.52
N PHE A 150 -30.18 6.33 10.67
CA PHE A 150 -29.69 6.36 9.28
C PHE A 150 -28.16 6.48 9.21
N SER A 151 -27.57 7.28 10.10
CA SER A 151 -26.11 7.41 10.18
C SER A 151 -25.46 6.07 10.55
N GLN A 152 -26.04 5.34 11.50
CA GLN A 152 -25.55 4.01 11.89
C GLN A 152 -25.62 3.01 10.73
N LYS A 153 -26.75 2.92 10.02
CA LYS A 153 -26.88 2.05 8.83
C LYS A 153 -25.85 2.38 7.74
N LYS A 154 -25.53 3.67 7.58
CA LYS A 154 -24.51 4.10 6.61
C LYS A 154 -23.11 3.62 7.03
N ILE A 155 -22.77 3.73 8.32
CA ILE A 155 -21.49 3.21 8.85
C ILE A 155 -21.39 1.71 8.60
N GLU A 156 -22.42 0.93 8.93
CA GLU A 156 -22.46 -0.52 8.70
C GLU A 156 -22.27 -0.89 7.22
N GLY A 157 -22.87 -0.11 6.31
CA GLY A 157 -22.69 -0.29 4.87
C GLY A 157 -21.25 -0.06 4.41
N ILE A 158 -20.59 0.98 4.95
CA ILE A 158 -19.18 1.27 4.64
C ILE A 158 -18.26 0.19 5.23
N GLU A 159 -18.52 -0.29 6.45
CA GLU A 159 -17.76 -1.38 7.07
C GLU A 159 -17.86 -2.69 6.26
N ALA A 160 -19.05 -3.00 5.73
CA ALA A 160 -19.24 -4.12 4.82
C ALA A 160 -18.43 -3.94 3.51
N GLU A 161 -18.39 -2.72 2.95
CA GLU A 161 -17.55 -2.40 1.79
C GLU A 161 -16.06 -2.58 2.10
N LYS A 162 -15.57 -2.11 3.25
CA LYS A 162 -14.17 -2.31 3.69
C LYS A 162 -13.81 -3.80 3.74
N SER A 163 -14.68 -4.62 4.32
CA SER A 163 -14.49 -6.07 4.37
C SER A 163 -14.43 -6.71 2.97
N ALA A 164 -15.32 -6.30 2.06
CA ALA A 164 -15.30 -6.75 0.68
C ALA A 164 -14.02 -6.33 -0.06
N ASN A 165 -13.59 -5.07 0.13
CA ASN A 165 -12.36 -4.53 -0.44
C ASN A 165 -11.13 -5.30 0.07
N LYS A 166 -11.07 -5.64 1.37
CA LYS A 166 -9.97 -6.44 1.94
C LYS A 166 -9.89 -7.82 1.26
N LYS A 167 -11.03 -8.49 1.04
CA LYS A 167 -11.04 -9.80 0.35
C LYS A 167 -10.54 -9.70 -1.10
N VAL A 168 -10.91 -8.63 -1.82
CA VAL A 168 -10.45 -8.40 -3.19
C VAL A 168 -8.94 -8.11 -3.21
N PHE A 169 -8.47 -7.30 -2.28
CA PHE A 169 -7.05 -6.99 -2.10
C PHE A 169 -6.22 -8.26 -1.87
N LEU A 170 -6.60 -9.09 -0.89
CA LEU A 170 -5.89 -10.34 -0.59
C LEU A 170 -5.82 -11.28 -1.80
N LYS A 171 -6.93 -11.46 -2.53
CA LYS A 171 -6.94 -12.27 -3.76
C LYS A 171 -5.99 -11.76 -4.84
N LYS A 172 -5.81 -10.43 -4.95
CA LYS A 172 -4.86 -9.85 -5.90
C LYS A 172 -3.42 -10.05 -5.43
N LEU A 173 -3.16 -9.88 -4.13
CA LEU A 173 -1.86 -10.17 -3.55
C LEU A 173 -1.46 -11.63 -3.77
N ASP A 174 -2.33 -12.59 -3.44
CA ASP A 174 -2.09 -14.02 -3.66
C ASP A 174 -1.69 -14.34 -5.10
N LYS A 175 -2.34 -13.68 -6.07
CA LYS A 175 -2.03 -13.84 -7.49
C LYS A 175 -0.67 -13.24 -7.88
N ILE A 176 -0.27 -12.13 -7.26
CA ILE A 176 1.02 -11.48 -7.51
C ILE A 176 2.16 -12.33 -6.92
N THR A 177 1.96 -12.82 -5.69
CA THR A 177 2.98 -13.50 -4.88
C THR A 177 3.04 -15.00 -5.13
N GLN A 178 2.12 -15.54 -5.93
CA GLN A 178 1.98 -16.96 -6.26
C GLN A 178 3.33 -17.64 -6.52
N ASP A 179 3.52 -18.80 -5.90
CA ASP A 179 4.69 -19.69 -6.03
C ASP A 179 6.03 -19.04 -5.65
N ASP A 180 6.03 -18.04 -4.76
CA ASP A 180 7.26 -17.39 -4.30
C ASP A 180 7.35 -17.30 -2.76
N PRO A 181 8.04 -18.25 -2.10
CA PRO A 181 8.10 -18.35 -0.64
C PRO A 181 8.70 -17.13 0.06
N ILE A 182 9.40 -16.24 -0.65
CA ILE A 182 9.92 -15.00 -0.05
C ILE A 182 8.78 -14.12 0.50
N PHE A 183 7.54 -14.31 0.01
CA PHE A 183 6.38 -13.55 0.44
C PHE A 183 5.67 -14.15 1.66
N ASP A 184 6.04 -15.33 2.15
CA ASP A 184 5.32 -15.99 3.26
C ASP A 184 5.25 -15.10 4.50
N THR A 185 6.39 -14.48 4.86
CA THR A 185 6.43 -13.53 5.98
C THR A 185 5.62 -12.26 5.68
N TYR A 186 5.73 -11.72 4.47
CA TYR A 186 4.99 -10.52 4.06
C TYR A 186 3.47 -10.75 4.04
N LEU A 187 3.01 -11.93 3.65
CA LEU A 187 1.57 -12.26 3.64
C LEU A 187 1.00 -12.50 5.04
N SER A 188 1.85 -12.88 6.01
CA SER A 188 1.42 -13.16 7.39
C SER A 188 0.95 -11.93 8.18
N ILE A 189 1.20 -10.72 7.69
CA ILE A 189 0.85 -9.47 8.38
C ILE A 189 -0.57 -8.96 8.08
N PHE A 190 -1.30 -9.61 7.14
CA PHE A 190 -2.64 -9.20 6.70
C PHE A 190 -3.77 -10.08 7.26
#